data_AF-A0A7J5EJR7-F1
#
_entry.id   AF-A0A7J5EJR7-F1
#
_cell.length_a   1.000
_cell.length_b   1.000
_cell.length_c   1.000
_cell.angle_alpha   90.00
_cell.angle_beta   90.00
_cell.angle_gamma   90.00
#
_symmetry.space_group_name_H-M   'P 1'
#
loop_
_entity.id
_entity.type
_entity.pdbx_description
1 polymer ?
#
loop_
_entity_poly.entity_id
_entity_poly.type
_entity_poly.pdbx_seq_one_letter_code
_entity_poly.pdbx_strand_id
1 'polypeptide(L)' 'MSNTFDESLRGVIREIVREELARCDDQRQPSDPYLPTADAAVLAGVAEGTIRRWVRAARIPGHRAGRVLRVRMSD' A
#
# COMPACT_ATOMS: atom_id res chain seq x y z
N MET A 1 -9.88 29.49 36.45
CA MET A 1 -10.45 29.78 35.12
C MET A 1 -9.45 29.36 34.04
N SER A 2 -9.23 28.05 33.88
CA SER A 2 -8.23 27.52 32.93
C SER A 2 -8.79 26.47 31.97
N ASN A 3 -10.12 26.36 31.82
CA ASN A 3 -10.73 25.36 30.92
C ASN A 3 -10.96 25.86 29.49
N THR A 4 -11.23 27.16 29.29
CA THR A 4 -11.61 27.68 27.97
C THR A 4 -10.46 27.71 26.97
N PHE A 5 -9.24 28.01 27.44
CA PHE A 5 -8.05 28.00 26.58
C PHE A 5 -7.68 26.58 26.16
N ASP A 6 -7.69 25.63 27.11
CA ASP A 6 -7.42 24.22 26.83
C ASP A 6 -8.41 23.61 25.84
N GLU A 7 -9.69 23.98 25.93
CA GLU A 7 -10.73 23.49 25.04
C GLU A 7 -10.59 24.09 23.62
N SER A 8 -10.27 25.39 23.54
CA SER A 8 -9.94 26.04 22.28
C SER A 8 -8.69 25.45 21.62
N LEU A 9 -7.63 25.23 22.40
CA LEU A 9 -6.39 24.63 21.91
C LEU A 9 -6.61 23.19 21.43
N ARG A 10 -7.39 22.39 22.17
CA ARG A 10 -7.78 21.04 21.73
C ARG A 10 -8.61 21.05 20.45
N GLY A 11 -9.46 22.08 20.27
CA GLY A 11 -10.20 22.31 19.03
C GLY A 11 -9.27 22.49 17.84
N VAL A 12 -8.32 23.43 17.97
CA VAL A 12 -7.32 23.74 16.92
C VAL A 12 -6.45 22.53 16.62
N ILE A 13 -5.95 21.84 17.65
CA ILE A 13 -5.14 20.61 17.46
C ILE A 13 -5.93 19.55 16.71
N ARG A 14 -7.20 19.34 17.06
CA ARG A 14 -8.04 18.32 16.40
C ARG A 14 -8.28 18.65 14.93
N GLU A 15 -8.49 19.92 14.62
CA GLU A 15 -8.65 20.42 13.25
C GLU A 15 -7.38 20.18 12.43
N ILE A 16 -6.23 20.65 12.92
CA ILE A 16 -4.94 20.46 12.27
C ILE A 16 -4.64 18.96 12.06
N VAL A 17 -4.80 18.14 13.10
CA VAL A 17 -4.55 16.69 12.99
C VAL A 17 -5.47 16.05 11.95
N ARG A 18 -6.73 16.46 11.88
CA ARG A 18 -7.66 15.93 10.86
C ARG A 18 -7.22 16.33 9.45
N GLU A 19 -6.87 17.60 9.25
CA GLU A 19 -6.42 18.10 7.94
C GLU A 19 -5.13 17.40 7.49
N GLU A 20 -4.16 17.28 8.38
CA GLU A 20 -2.88 16.64 8.07
C GLU A 20 -3.04 15.13 7.83
N LEU A 21 -3.89 14.44 8.60
CA LEU A 21 -4.20 13.04 8.35
C LEU A 21 -4.90 12.84 7.00
N ALA A 22 -5.83 13.71 6.62
CA ALA A 22 -6.49 13.64 5.31
C ALA A 22 -5.50 13.88 4.15
N ARG A 23 -4.58 14.85 4.30
CA ARG A 23 -3.49 15.07 3.33
C ARG A 23 -2.56 13.87 3.21
N CYS A 24 -2.26 13.21 4.33
CA CYS A 24 -1.46 11.98 4.34
C CYS A 24 -2.18 10.79 3.69
N ASP A 25 -3.51 10.67 3.81
CA ASP A 25 -4.26 9.62 3.13
C ASP A 25 -4.27 9.81 1.61
N ASP A 26 -4.32 11.05 1.10
CA ASP A 26 -4.13 11.36 -0.33
C ASP A 26 -2.68 11.10 -0.80
N GLN A 27 -1.69 11.26 0.09
CA GLN A 27 -0.29 10.92 -0.16
C GLN A 27 0.04 9.44 0.09
N ARG A 28 -0.92 8.66 0.57
CA ARG A 28 -0.77 7.22 0.73
C ARG A 28 -0.75 6.62 -0.65
N GLN A 29 0.46 6.52 -1.19
CA GLN A 29 0.76 5.85 -2.44
C GLN A 29 -0.09 4.58 -2.51
N PRO A 30 -0.90 4.39 -3.56
CA PRO A 30 -1.77 3.22 -3.65
C PRO A 30 -0.91 2.01 -3.35
N SER A 31 -1.27 1.26 -2.30
CA SER A 31 -0.49 0.14 -1.81
C SER A 31 -0.07 -0.67 -3.03
N ASP A 32 1.23 -0.64 -3.30
CA ASP A 32 1.75 -1.04 -4.58
C ASP A 32 1.16 -2.40 -4.99
N PRO A 33 0.36 -2.44 -6.08
CA PRO A 33 -0.70 -3.43 -6.19
C PRO A 33 -0.12 -4.83 -6.34
N TYR A 34 -0.48 -5.69 -5.39
CA TYR A 34 -0.15 -7.11 -5.46
C TYR A 34 -1.04 -7.79 -6.50
N LEU A 35 -0.46 -8.24 -7.60
CA LEU A 35 -1.17 -8.90 -8.68
C LEU A 35 -1.03 -10.43 -8.61
N PRO A 36 -2.09 -11.20 -8.89
CA PRO A 36 -1.97 -12.63 -9.20
C PRO A 36 -0.92 -12.88 -10.29
N THR A 37 -0.26 -14.04 -10.25
CA THR A 37 0.79 -14.39 -11.23
C THR A 37 0.30 -14.36 -12.68
N ALA A 38 -0.97 -14.67 -12.92
CA ALA A 38 -1.59 -14.61 -14.25
C ALA A 38 -1.63 -13.17 -14.78
N ASP A 39 -2.07 -12.21 -13.97
CA ASP A 39 -2.17 -10.80 -14.38
C ASP A 39 -0.78 -10.17 -14.57
N ALA A 40 0.16 -10.51 -13.69
CA ALA A 40 1.56 -10.10 -13.83
C ALA A 40 2.19 -10.63 -15.13
N ALA A 41 1.82 -11.84 -15.55
CA ALA A 41 2.30 -12.45 -16.79
C ALA A 41 1.74 -11.74 -18.04
N VAL A 42 0.46 -11.38 -18.03
CA VAL A 42 -0.16 -10.59 -19.10
C VAL A 42 0.55 -9.24 -19.24
N LEU A 43 0.77 -8.55 -18.12
CA LEU A 43 1.45 -7.26 -18.12
C LEU A 43 2.88 -7.35 -18.65
N ALA A 44 3.64 -8.35 -18.21
CA ALA A 44 5.04 -8.52 -18.61
C ALA A 44 5.21 -9.18 -20.00
N GLY A 45 4.12 -9.63 -20.64
CA GLY A 45 4.17 -10.32 -21.93
C GLY A 45 4.90 -11.66 -21.88
N VAL A 46 4.83 -12.37 -20.74
CA VAL A 46 5.51 -13.66 -20.54
C VAL A 46 4.53 -14.74 -20.09
N ALA A 47 4.95 -16.01 -20.15
CA ALA A 47 4.17 -17.09 -19.57
C ALA A 47 4.10 -16.99 -18.04
N GLU A 48 2.97 -17.37 -17.44
CA GLU A 48 2.80 -17.39 -15.97
C GLU A 48 3.85 -18.25 -15.25
N GLY A 49 4.31 -19.33 -15.88
CA GLY A 49 5.42 -20.15 -15.38
C GLY A 49 6.72 -19.36 -15.19
N THR A 50 6.98 -18.37 -16.06
CA THR A 50 8.14 -17.48 -15.98
C THR A 50 8.07 -16.59 -14.74
N ILE A 51 6.92 -15.98 -14.47
CA ILE A 51 6.69 -15.20 -13.24
C ILE A 51 6.91 -16.08 -12.00
N ARG A 52 6.30 -17.28 -11.97
CA ARG A 52 6.50 -18.23 -10.87
C ARG A 52 7.97 -18.63 -10.70
N ARG A 53 8.74 -18.75 -11.79
CA ARG A 53 10.17 -19.05 -11.75
C ARG A 53 10.96 -17.88 -11.17
N TRP A 54 10.66 -16.65 -11.56
CA TRP A 54 11.32 -15.45 -11.03
C TRP A 54 11.09 -15.26 -9.54
N VAL A 55 9.87 -15.47 -9.05
CA VAL A 55 9.57 -15.46 -7.60
C VAL A 55 10.37 -16.54 -6.86
N ARG A 56 10.41 -17.79 -7.37
CA ARG A 56 11.18 -18.87 -6.74
C ARG A 56 12.69 -18.59 -6.71
N ALA A 57 13.19 -17.87 -7.72
CA ALA A 57 14.57 -17.46 -7.81
C ALA A 57 14.88 -16.14 -7.06
N ALA A 58 13.92 -15.61 -6.28
CA ALA A 58 14.01 -14.35 -5.55
C ALA A 58 14.41 -13.13 -6.41
N ARG A 59 14.06 -13.16 -7.71
CA ARG A 59 14.32 -12.04 -8.65
C ARG A 59 13.27 -10.95 -8.57
N ILE A 60 12.07 -11.29 -8.11
CA ILE A 60 10.97 -10.35 -7.85
C ILE A 60 10.27 -10.74 -6.55
N PRO A 61 9.75 -9.78 -5.77
CA PRO A 61 9.03 -10.08 -4.53
C PRO A 61 7.72 -10.82 -4.79
N GLY A 62 7.48 -11.89 -4.05
CA GLY A 62 6.23 -12.65 -4.11
C GLY A 62 5.69 -12.96 -2.72
N HIS A 63 4.37 -12.90 -2.57
CA HIS A 63 3.67 -13.21 -1.32
C HIS A 63 2.51 -14.18 -1.57
N ARG A 64 2.36 -15.17 -0.69
CA ARG A 64 1.23 -16.10 -0.72
C ARG A 64 0.07 -15.54 0.08
N ALA A 65 -1.03 -15.22 -0.62
CA ALA A 65 -2.30 -14.89 -0.01
C ALA A 65 -3.24 -16.10 -0.11
N GLY A 66 -3.23 -16.94 0.92
CA GLY A 66 -3.91 -18.23 0.90
C GLY A 66 -3.36 -19.13 -0.21
N ARG A 67 -4.22 -19.54 -1.15
CA ARG A 67 -3.83 -20.42 -2.27
C ARG A 67 -3.20 -19.67 -3.45
N VAL A 68 -3.30 -18.34 -3.48
CA VAL A 68 -2.87 -17.51 -4.61
C VAL A 68 -1.47 -16.96 -4.34
N LEU A 69 -0.59 -17.07 -5.34
CA LEU A 69 0.69 -16.35 -5.35
C LEU A 69 0.45 -14.97 -5.95
N ARG A 70 0.82 -13.93 -5.20
CA ARG A 70 0.77 -12.55 -5.64
C ARG A 70 2.18 -11.98 -5.77
N VAL A 71 2.35 -11.07 -6.71
CA VAL A 71 3.62 -10.42 -7.04
C VAL A 71 3.47 -8.93 -6.81
N ARG A 72 4.47 -8.34 -6.16
CA ARG A 72 4.52 -6.90 -5.93
C ARG A 72 4.97 -6.20 -7.22
N MET A 73 4.32 -5.09 -7.59
CA MET A 73 4.56 -4.40 -8.86
C MET A 73 5.79 -3.49 -8.84
N SER A 74 6.13 -2.98 -7.65
CA SER A 74 7.27 -2.11 -7.35
C SER A 74 8.24 -2.80 -6.39
N ASP A 75 9.53 -2.50 -6.54
CA ASP A 75 10.54 -2.86 -5.54
C ASP A 75 10.43 -1.97 -4.29
#